data_AF-A0A6J7DYK4-F1
#
_entry.id   AF-A0A6J7DYK4-F1
#
_cell.length_a   1.000
_cell.length_b   1.000
_cell.length_c   1.000
_cell.angle_alpha   90.00
_cell.angle_beta   90.00
_cell.angle_gamma   90.00
#
_symmetry.space_group_name_H-M   'P 1'
#
loop_
_entity.id
_entity.type
_entity.pdbx_description
1 polymer ?
#
loop_
_entity_poly.entity_id
_entity_poly.type
_entity_poly.pdbx_seq_one_letter_code
_entity_poly.pdbx_strand_id
1 'polypeptide(L)'
;MKSKWFSPRAILLHLTLIGWVSGCLAAAWWQVARAADGNALSYLYAIEWPVFAIAGVLGWYALLNIEKVTEAQEEARREYEEKMRREAQQAREIDAESPELAAYNNHLAELAKQPRKKLWGH
;
A
#
# COMPACT_ATOMS: atom_id res chain seq x y z
N MET A 1 15.33 14.94 24.65
CA MET A 1 14.05 14.75 23.92
C MET A 1 14.13 15.47 22.58
N LYS A 2 14.32 14.76 21.46
CA LYS A 2 14.22 15.40 20.14
C LYS A 2 12.73 15.62 19.86
N SER A 3 12.28 16.86 19.93
CA SER A 3 10.89 17.25 19.66
C SER A 3 10.46 16.73 18.29
N LYS A 4 9.39 15.91 18.25
CA LYS A 4 8.76 15.33 17.04
C LYS A 4 8.64 16.35 15.89
N TRP A 5 8.35 17.59 16.24
CA TRP A 5 8.13 18.75 15.37
C TRP A 5 9.39 19.33 14.71
N PHE A 6 10.58 19.09 15.23
CA PHE A 6 11.84 19.66 14.71
C PHE A 6 12.79 18.60 14.15
N SER A 7 12.28 17.40 13.83
CA SER A 7 13.05 16.41 13.09
C SER A 7 13.28 16.87 11.64
N PRO A 8 14.35 16.43 10.94
CA PRO A 8 14.56 16.77 9.53
C PRO A 8 13.36 16.42 8.64
N ARG A 9 12.69 15.30 8.94
CA ARG A 9 11.43 14.90 8.29
C ARG A 9 10.32 15.91 8.55
N ALA A 10 10.13 16.35 9.80
CA ALA A 10 9.11 17.33 10.15
C ALA A 10 9.37 18.69 9.47
N ILE A 11 10.63 19.14 9.44
CA ILE A 11 11.03 20.37 8.73
C ILE A 11 10.66 20.28 7.25
N LEU A 12 11.00 19.16 6.59
CA LEU A 12 10.61 18.95 5.19
C LEU A 12 9.09 19.02 5.01
N LEU A 13 8.32 18.37 5.90
CA LEU A 13 6.86 18.41 5.87
C LEU A 13 6.30 19.83 6.04
N HIS A 14 6.88 20.65 6.93
CA HIS A 14 6.50 22.06 7.08
C HIS A 14 6.78 22.85 5.80
N LEU A 15 7.96 22.70 5.21
CA LEU A 15 8.32 23.39 3.96
C LEU A 15 7.40 22.99 2.80
N THR A 16 7.11 21.69 2.67
CA THR A 16 6.16 21.18 1.68
C THR A 16 4.76 21.75 1.89
N LEU A 17 4.28 21.81 3.14
CA LEU A 17 2.97 22.40 3.45
C LEU A 17 2.93 23.89 3.09
N ILE A 18 3.97 24.65 3.45
CA ILE A 18 4.06 26.08 3.15
C ILE A 18 3.99 26.28 1.63
N GLY A 19 4.81 25.56 0.85
CA GLY A 19 4.79 25.63 -0.61
C GLY A 19 3.42 25.27 -1.20
N TRP A 20 2.80 24.20 -0.69
CA TRP A 20 1.48 23.76 -1.13
C TRP A 20 0.39 24.82 -0.88
N VAL A 21 0.29 25.31 0.36
CA VAL A 21 -0.72 26.30 0.75
C VAL A 21 -0.49 27.62 0.01
N SER A 22 0.75 28.08 -0.11
CA SER A 22 1.08 29.27 -0.90
C SER A 22 0.70 29.09 -2.37
N GLY A 23 0.93 27.92 -2.96
CA GLY A 23 0.51 27.60 -4.32
C GLY A 23 -1.01 27.64 -4.50
N CYS A 24 -1.76 27.01 -3.59
CA CYS A 24 -3.22 27.05 -3.61
C CYS A 24 -3.77 28.47 -3.45
N LEU A 25 -3.22 29.28 -2.54
CA LEU A 25 -3.66 30.67 -2.35
C LEU A 25 -3.34 31.54 -3.56
N ALA A 26 -2.16 31.38 -4.17
CA ALA A 26 -1.80 32.09 -5.39
C ALA A 26 -2.73 31.72 -6.55
N ALA A 27 -3.06 30.43 -6.70
CA ALA A 27 -3.99 29.95 -7.71
C ALA A 27 -5.42 30.47 -7.47
N ALA A 28 -5.89 30.46 -6.22
CA ALA A 28 -7.19 31.03 -5.83
C ALA A 28 -7.27 32.51 -6.18
N TRP A 29 -6.25 33.29 -5.80
CA TRP A 29 -6.16 34.72 -6.09
C TRP A 29 -6.19 34.99 -7.60
N TRP A 30 -5.41 34.24 -8.37
CA TRP A 30 -5.37 34.37 -9.83
C TRP A 30 -6.73 34.03 -10.47
N GLN A 31 -7.43 33.00 -9.97
CA GLN A 31 -8.76 32.65 -10.46
C GLN A 31 -9.81 33.70 -10.11
N VAL A 32 -9.73 34.35 -8.94
CA VAL A 32 -10.62 35.48 -8.61
C VAL A 32 -10.43 36.62 -9.61
N ALA A 33 -9.19 36.97 -9.95
CA ALA A 33 -8.92 38.00 -10.96
C ALA A 33 -9.48 37.62 -12.35
N ARG A 34 -9.36 36.35 -12.74
CA ARG A 34 -9.94 35.81 -13.98
C ARG A 34 -11.46 35.79 -13.99
N ALA A 35 -12.08 35.52 -12.84
CA ALA A 35 -13.52 35.50 -12.67
C ALA A 35 -14.11 36.92 -12.79
N ALA A 36 -13.42 37.92 -12.23
CA ALA A 36 -13.78 39.33 -12.35
C ALA A 36 -13.70 39.84 -13.80
N ASP A 37 -12.83 39.24 -14.62
CA ASP A 37 -12.65 39.53 -16.04
C ASP A 37 -13.65 38.76 -16.95
N GLY A 38 -14.76 38.26 -16.37
CA GLY A 38 -15.89 37.68 -17.10
C GLY A 38 -15.86 36.16 -17.29
N ASN A 39 -14.87 35.44 -16.77
CA ASN A 39 -14.85 33.97 -16.85
C ASN A 39 -15.64 33.32 -15.70
N ALA A 40 -16.91 33.00 -15.94
CA ALA A 40 -17.78 32.40 -14.93
C ALA A 40 -17.26 31.05 -14.36
N LEU A 41 -16.51 30.25 -15.12
CA LEU A 41 -15.94 28.99 -14.63
C LEU A 41 -14.87 29.22 -13.55
N SER A 42 -14.18 30.36 -13.59
CA SER A 42 -13.12 30.68 -12.63
C SER A 42 -13.63 30.84 -11.19
N TYR A 43 -14.93 31.11 -10.97
CA TYR A 43 -15.51 31.16 -9.62
C TYR A 43 -15.44 29.82 -8.89
N LEU A 44 -15.72 28.71 -9.59
CA LEU A 44 -15.65 27.38 -8.99
C LEU A 44 -14.21 27.06 -8.57
N TYR A 45 -13.25 27.32 -9.47
CA TYR A 45 -11.84 27.09 -9.19
C TYR A 45 -11.32 27.96 -8.03
N ALA A 46 -11.77 29.21 -7.93
CA ALA A 46 -11.42 30.08 -6.81
C ALA A 46 -11.83 29.50 -5.44
N ILE A 47 -12.86 28.67 -5.39
CA ILE A 47 -13.32 27.96 -4.18
C ILE A 47 -12.62 26.60 -4.02
N GLU A 48 -12.37 25.90 -5.13
CA GLU A 48 -11.70 24.60 -5.14
C GLU A 48 -10.28 24.67 -4.57
N TRP A 49 -9.51 25.71 -4.92
CA TRP A 49 -8.14 25.88 -4.43
C TRP A 49 -8.02 25.98 -2.89
N PRO A 50 -8.85 26.77 -2.18
CA PRO A 50 -8.95 26.73 -0.73
C PRO A 50 -9.26 25.35 -0.15
N VAL A 51 -10.14 24.57 -0.80
CA VAL A 51 -10.44 23.20 -0.36
C VAL A 51 -9.20 22.31 -0.46
N PHE A 52 -8.42 22.42 -1.53
CA PHE A 52 -7.14 21.72 -1.64
C PHE A 52 -6.09 22.19 -0.63
N ALA A 53 -6.10 23.47 -0.26
CA ALA A 53 -5.24 23.97 0.82
C ALA A 53 -5.59 23.29 2.16
N ILE A 54 -6.88 23.20 2.48
CA ILE A 54 -7.37 22.51 3.69
C ILE A 54 -7.01 21.02 3.66
N ALA A 55 -7.25 20.34 2.53
CA ALA A 55 -6.87 18.94 2.36
C ALA A 55 -5.36 18.72 2.55
N GLY A 56 -4.53 19.65 2.05
CA GLY A 56 -3.08 19.66 2.26
C GLY A 56 -2.68 19.78 3.73
N VAL A 57 -3.35 20.65 4.50
CA VAL A 57 -3.14 20.79 5.95
C VAL A 57 -3.51 19.49 6.68
N LEU A 58 -4.64 18.86 6.34
CA LEU A 58 -5.05 17.57 6.91
C LEU A 58 -4.04 16.47 6.59
N GLY A 59 -3.56 16.40 5.34
CA GLY A 59 -2.53 15.46 4.91
C GLY A 59 -1.19 15.67 5.63
N TRP A 60 -0.76 16.91 5.79
CA TRP A 60 0.43 17.27 6.58
C TRP A 60 0.27 16.85 8.05
N TYR A 61 -0.89 17.12 8.66
CA TYR A 61 -1.17 16.73 10.03
C TYR A 61 -1.15 15.21 10.19
N ALA A 62 -1.77 14.48 9.25
CA ALA A 62 -1.71 13.02 9.23
C ALA A 62 -0.26 12.54 9.11
N LEU A 63 0.53 13.06 8.16
CA LEU A 63 1.92 12.62 7.95
C LEU A 63 2.85 12.93 9.11
N LEU A 64 2.63 14.03 9.82
CA LEU A 64 3.34 14.35 11.06
C LEU A 64 2.95 13.41 12.19
N ASN A 65 1.70 12.95 12.22
CA ASN A 65 1.16 12.09 13.26
C ASN A 65 1.16 10.60 12.94
N ILE A 66 1.67 10.18 11.77
CA ILE A 66 2.02 8.77 11.53
C ILE A 66 3.02 8.36 12.62
N GLU A 67 2.51 7.61 13.60
CA GLU A 67 3.34 6.98 14.61
C GLU A 67 4.19 5.91 13.91
N LYS A 68 5.45 5.81 14.32
CA LYS A 68 6.27 4.67 13.92
C LYS A 68 5.66 3.44 14.56
N VAL A 69 5.48 2.39 13.77
CA VAL A 69 5.13 1.05 14.27
C VAL A 69 6.10 0.75 15.42
N THR A 70 5.57 0.53 16.62
CA THR A 70 6.40 0.18 17.78
C THR A 70 7.04 -1.19 17.56
N GLU A 71 8.22 -1.44 18.15
CA GLU A 71 8.88 -2.75 18.09
C GLU A 71 7.90 -3.89 18.47
N ALA A 72 7.07 -3.68 19.49
CA ALA A 72 6.03 -4.64 19.89
C ALA A 72 4.96 -4.91 18.81
N GLN A 73 4.58 -3.90 18.02
CA GLN A 73 3.65 -4.08 16.91
C GLN A 73 4.30 -4.81 15.73
N GLU A 74 5.60 -4.59 15.51
CA GLU A 74 6.37 -5.28 14.48
C GLU A 74 6.64 -6.74 14.87
N GLU A 75 6.96 -7.01 16.13
CA GLU A 75 7.06 -8.35 16.70
C GLU A 75 5.73 -9.10 16.59
N ALA A 76 4.62 -8.49 16.99
CA ALA A 76 3.29 -9.10 16.86
C ALA A 76 2.94 -9.43 15.40
N ARG A 77 3.33 -8.57 14.43
CA ARG A 77 3.16 -8.87 13.01
C ARG A 77 4.01 -10.07 12.57
N ARG A 78 5.27 -10.14 13.00
CA ARG A 78 6.17 -11.27 12.67
C ARG A 78 5.68 -12.58 13.26
N GLU A 79 5.25 -12.59 14.52
CA GLU A 79 4.68 -13.77 15.17
C GLU A 79 3.43 -14.26 14.44
N TYR A 80 2.56 -13.33 14.03
CA TYR A 80 1.37 -13.67 13.24
C TYR A 80 1.75 -14.27 11.88
N GLU A 81 2.70 -13.67 11.17
CA GLU A 81 3.21 -14.19 9.89
C GLU A 81 3.85 -15.58 10.04
N GLU A 82 4.63 -15.81 11.10
CA GLU A 82 5.19 -17.12 11.41
C GLU A 82 4.11 -18.15 11.71
N LYS A 83 3.10 -17.78 12.51
CA LYS A 83 1.98 -18.66 12.82
C LYS A 83 1.24 -19.08 11.55
N MET A 84 0.89 -18.12 10.70
CA MET A 84 0.23 -18.40 9.41
C MET A 84 1.10 -19.29 8.51
N ARG A 85 2.42 -19.08 8.50
CA ARG A 85 3.36 -19.92 7.74
C ARG A 85 3.37 -21.36 8.27
N ARG A 86 3.42 -21.55 9.59
CA ARG A 86 3.39 -22.86 10.24
C ARG A 86 2.08 -23.58 9.95
N GLU A 87 0.94 -22.90 10.09
CA GLU A 87 -0.38 -23.46 9.77
C GLU A 87 -0.47 -23.87 8.29
N ALA A 88 0.04 -23.04 7.37
CA ALA A 88 0.08 -23.37 5.95
C ALA A 88 1.00 -24.57 5.64
N GLN A 89 2.11 -24.72 6.37
CA GLN A 89 2.99 -25.89 6.24
C GLN A 89 2.32 -27.15 6.77
N GLN A 90 1.71 -27.09 7.95
CA GLN A 90 0.97 -28.21 8.53
C GLN A 90 -0.19 -28.65 7.64
N ALA A 91 -0.93 -27.72 7.05
CA ALA A 91 -2.00 -28.06 6.12
C ALA A 91 -1.46 -28.80 4.87
N ARG A 92 -0.29 -28.42 4.37
CA ARG A 92 0.38 -29.12 3.25
C ARG A 92 0.91 -30.50 3.65
N GLU A 93 1.43 -30.64 4.87
CA GLU A 93 1.90 -31.91 5.41
C GLU A 93 0.74 -32.90 5.56
N ILE A 94 -0.37 -32.46 6.16
CA ILE A 94 -1.60 -33.25 6.32
C ILE A 94 -2.12 -33.70 4.95
N ASP A 95 -2.16 -32.80 3.97
CA ASP A 95 -2.58 -33.15 2.61
C ASP A 95 -1.61 -34.16 1.97
N ALA A 96 -0.29 -33.93 2.07
CA ALA A 96 0.72 -34.84 1.53
C ALA A 96 0.70 -36.25 2.16
N GLU A 97 0.33 -36.36 3.44
CA GLU A 97 0.16 -37.63 4.15
C GLU A 97 -1.19 -38.31 3.86
N SER A 98 -2.06 -37.70 3.05
CA SER A 98 -3.36 -38.27 2.70
C SER A 98 -3.22 -39.65 2.02
N PRO A 99 -4.02 -40.64 2.46
CA PRO A 99 -4.06 -41.97 1.82
C PRO A 99 -4.36 -41.91 0.31
N GLU A 100 -5.14 -40.92 -0.13
CA GLU A 100 -5.50 -40.72 -1.53
C GLU A 100 -4.29 -40.27 -2.37
N LEU A 101 -3.51 -39.32 -1.87
CA LEU A 101 -2.28 -38.85 -2.52
C LEU A 101 -1.19 -39.93 -2.53
N ALA A 102 -1.07 -40.71 -1.45
CA ALA A 102 -0.18 -41.86 -1.41
C ALA A 102 -0.56 -42.94 -2.46
N ALA A 103 -1.84 -43.28 -2.58
CA ALA A 103 -2.33 -44.22 -3.58
C ALA A 103 -2.12 -43.70 -5.02
N TYR A 104 -2.37 -42.41 -5.25
CA TYR A 104 -2.13 -41.76 -6.53
C TYR A 104 -0.64 -41.77 -6.92
N ASN A 105 0.25 -41.42 -5.98
CA ASN A 105 1.69 -41.45 -6.19
C ASN A 105 2.21 -42.87 -6.50
N ASN A 106 1.68 -43.88 -5.82
CA ASN A 106 1.99 -45.29 -6.10
C ASN A 106 1.54 -45.70 -7.50
N HIS A 107 0.32 -45.32 -7.89
CA HIS A 107 -0.20 -45.58 -9.23
C HIS A 107 0.64 -44.86 -10.32
N LEU A 108 1.05 -43.61 -10.09
CA LEU A 108 1.97 -42.91 -10.99
C LEU A 108 3.34 -43.61 -11.07
N ALA A 109 3.85 -44.13 -9.96
CA ALA A 109 5.11 -44.87 -9.96
C ALA A 109 5.00 -46.20 -10.73
N GLU A 110 3.85 -46.87 -10.69
CA GLU A 110 3.57 -48.03 -11.55
C GLU A 110 3.52 -47.64 -13.03
N LEU A 111 2.81 -46.56 -13.38
CA LEU A 111 2.76 -46.06 -14.75
C LEU A 111 4.13 -45.64 -15.28
N ALA A 112 4.99 -45.06 -14.44
CA ALA A 112 6.35 -44.66 -14.81
C ALA A 112 7.26 -45.87 -15.11
N LYS A 113 7.01 -47.02 -14.46
CA LYS A 113 7.72 -48.28 -14.72
C LYS A 113 7.24 -48.97 -16.00
N GLN A 114 6.03 -48.66 -16.48
CA GLN A 114 5.56 -49.20 -17.74
C GLN A 114 6.31 -48.55 -18.91
N PRO A 115 6.84 -49.33 -19.86
CA PRO A 115 7.52 -48.78 -21.02
C PRO A 115 6.51 -47.95 -21.84
N ARG A 116 6.75 -46.64 -21.95
CA ARG A 116 5.93 -45.75 -22.79
C ARG A 116 5.91 -46.30 -24.20
N LYS A 117 4.73 -46.67 -24.70
CA LYS A 117 4.51 -47.02 -26.10
C LYS A 117 4.91 -45.82 -26.95
N LYS A 118 6.03 -45.90 -27.68
CA LYS A 118 6.39 -44.89 -28.68
C LYS A 118 5.34 -44.95 -29.78
N LEU A 119 4.34 -44.08 -29.71
CA LEU A 119 3.50 -43.76 -30.86
C LEU A 119 4.31 -42.86 -31.79
N TRP A 120 5.25 -43.46 -32.52
CA TRP A 120 5.79 -42.89 -33.75
C TRP A 120 5.20 -43.68 -34.89
N GLY A 121 4.20 -43.10 -35.55
CA GLY A 121 3.73 -43.51 -36.86
C GLY A 121 3.93 -42.34 -37.82
N HIS A 122 4.83 -42.55 -38.77
CA HIS A 122 5.03 -41.88 -40.06
C HIS A 122 5.03 -40.35 -40.14
#